data_AF-A0A0K8RG57-F1
#
_entry.id   AF-A0A0K8RG57-F1
#
_cell.length_a   1.000
_cell.length_b   1.000
_cell.length_c   1.000
_cell.angle_alpha   90.00
_cell.angle_beta   90.00
_cell.angle_gamma   90.00
#
_symmetry.space_group_name_H-M   'P 1'
#
loop_
_entity.id
_entity.type
_entity.pdbx_description
1 polymer ?
#
loop_
_entity_poly.entity_id
_entity_poly.type
_entity_poly.pdbx_seq_one_letter_code
_entity_poly.pdbx_strand_id
1 'polypeptide(L)'
;MLSIYSLIKPPKFGNCQVQNVNDSQFLTLSDFTSAFQDVSVHETKLQELKRNLDGLVDAEVECEDVFDHVYPSAHVEDCIVYYITGFLCRKLLKHTTCAACKQGLVSPTSLSEKPEAAFVNCKTRGKLLHPTTNVFNLVCATETCFQKHAESKFAYERTLDEVMDNFHFSFPCTGHKIDITAQILHYYISMRMRQYCKQKMREKANKTRELRKRSKLV
;
A
#
# COMPACT_ATOMS: atom_id res chain seq x y z
N MET A 1 -39.16 32.14 41.86
CA MET A 1 -38.08 32.41 42.85
C MET A 1 -37.43 31.07 43.20
N LEU A 2 -36.37 30.68 42.48
CA LEU A 2 -35.60 29.46 42.76
C LEU A 2 -34.32 29.88 43.49
N SER A 3 -34.14 29.39 44.72
CA SER A 3 -32.96 29.66 45.54
C SER A 3 -31.90 28.57 45.32
N ILE A 4 -30.65 28.96 45.09
CA ILE A 4 -29.51 28.06 44.92
C ILE A 4 -28.69 28.11 46.21
N TYR A 5 -28.60 26.99 46.91
CA TYR A 5 -27.77 26.83 48.11
C TYR A 5 -26.35 26.38 47.75
N SER A 6 -25.34 26.86 48.48
CA SER A 6 -23.96 26.41 48.31
C SER A 6 -23.77 24.99 48.84
N LEU A 7 -23.14 24.14 48.02
CA LEU A 7 -22.96 22.70 48.28
C LEU A 7 -21.83 22.36 49.28
N ILE A 8 -21.19 23.37 49.88
CA ILE A 8 -20.00 23.17 50.71
C ILE A 8 -20.17 23.91 52.03
N LYS A 9 -20.15 23.16 53.14
CA LYS A 9 -20.03 23.72 54.49
C LYS A 9 -18.55 23.81 54.88
N PRO A 10 -18.03 24.98 55.24
CA PRO A 10 -16.65 25.09 55.72
C PRO A 10 -16.48 24.47 57.12
N PRO A 11 -15.29 23.95 57.45
CA PRO A 11 -15.00 23.33 58.75
C PRO A 11 -15.01 24.36 59.88
N LYS A 12 -15.56 23.96 61.04
CA LYS A 12 -15.89 24.88 62.15
C LYS A 12 -14.71 25.39 62.98
N PHE A 13 -13.52 24.77 62.89
CA PHE A 13 -12.35 25.22 63.64
C PHE A 13 -11.05 25.01 62.85
N GLY A 14 -10.37 26.11 62.57
CA GLY A 14 -9.06 26.23 61.91
C GLY A 14 -8.74 27.71 61.71
N ASN A 15 -7.49 28.14 61.96
CA ASN A 15 -7.07 29.55 61.89
C ASN A 15 -6.89 30.05 60.44
N CYS A 16 -7.84 29.77 59.55
CA CYS A 16 -7.85 30.32 58.21
C CYS A 16 -8.73 31.59 58.20
N GLN A 17 -8.10 32.76 58.08
CA GLN A 17 -8.81 34.01 57.79
C GLN A 17 -9.40 33.94 56.37
N VAL A 18 -10.72 34.09 56.25
CA VAL A 18 -11.40 34.30 54.97
C VAL A 18 -10.97 35.67 54.46
N GLN A 19 -10.09 35.71 53.47
CA GLN A 19 -9.88 36.95 52.71
C GLN A 19 -11.21 37.32 52.06
N ASN A 20 -11.63 38.58 52.23
CA ASN A 20 -12.90 39.12 51.76
C ASN A 20 -13.23 38.63 50.34
N VAL A 21 -14.21 37.72 50.23
CA VAL A 21 -14.70 37.22 48.95
C VAL A 21 -15.67 38.27 48.38
N ASN A 22 -15.12 39.40 47.93
CA ASN A 22 -15.81 40.25 46.97
C ASN A 22 -15.63 39.77 45.52
N ASP A 23 -14.78 38.76 45.28
CA ASP A 23 -14.64 38.13 43.98
C ASP A 23 -15.25 36.73 44.00
N SER A 24 -16.55 36.67 44.22
CA SER A 24 -17.31 35.53 43.75
C SER A 24 -17.38 35.60 42.23
N GLN A 25 -16.45 34.95 41.54
CA GLN A 25 -16.54 34.67 40.10
C GLN A 25 -17.70 33.71 39.86
N PHE A 26 -18.91 34.25 39.87
CA PHE A 26 -20.09 33.54 39.39
C PHE A 26 -20.09 33.65 37.87
N LEU A 27 -20.14 32.50 37.19
CA LEU A 27 -20.37 32.43 35.76
C LEU A 27 -21.66 33.18 35.44
N THR A 28 -21.54 34.19 34.58
CA THR A 28 -22.65 35.03 34.14
C THR A 28 -23.29 34.44 32.89
N LEU A 29 -24.54 34.80 32.59
CA LEU A 29 -25.20 34.36 31.34
C LEU A 29 -24.43 34.81 30.08
N SER A 30 -23.67 35.90 30.17
CA SER A 30 -22.73 36.34 29.14
C SER A 30 -21.62 35.33 28.83
N ASP A 31 -21.13 34.60 29.85
CA ASP A 31 -20.10 33.57 29.71
C ASP A 31 -20.64 32.32 29.00
N PHE A 32 -21.94 32.04 29.13
CA PHE A 32 -22.59 30.98 28.37
C PHE A 32 -22.84 31.39 26.92
N THR A 33 -23.24 32.65 26.66
CA THR A 33 -23.46 33.13 25.28
C THR A 33 -22.17 33.24 24.47
N SER A 34 -21.01 33.49 25.08
CA SER A 34 -19.71 33.47 24.39
C SER A 34 -19.24 32.06 24.04
N ALA A 35 -19.61 31.05 24.83
CA ALA A 35 -19.30 29.65 24.56
C ALA A 35 -20.13 29.05 23.40
N PHE A 36 -21.29 29.62 23.10
CA PHE A 36 -22.18 29.20 21.99
C PHE A 36 -22.17 30.17 20.79
N GLN A 37 -21.32 31.21 20.79
CA GLN A 37 -21.05 31.98 19.59
C GLN A 37 -20.19 31.13 18.65
N ASP A 38 -20.77 30.70 17.53
CA ASP A 38 -20.04 30.09 16.43
C ASP A 38 -18.98 31.08 15.91
N VAL A 39 -17.76 30.97 16.44
CA VAL A 39 -16.58 31.61 15.87
C VAL A 39 -16.28 30.86 14.57
N SER A 40 -16.88 31.36 13.50
CA SER A 40 -16.75 30.88 12.13
C SER A 40 -15.39 31.21 11.51
N VAL A 41 -14.28 30.87 12.18
CA VAL A 41 -12.96 30.73 11.56
C VAL A 41 -12.15 29.67 12.31
N HIS A 42 -12.61 28.42 12.29
CA HIS A 42 -11.68 27.31 12.47
C HIS A 42 -11.26 26.88 11.07
N GLU A 43 -10.01 27.12 10.68
CA GLU A 43 -9.45 26.49 9.49
C GLU A 43 -9.77 25.00 9.59
N THR A 44 -10.53 24.48 8.62
CA THR A 44 -10.82 23.06 8.59
C THR A 44 -9.51 22.33 8.34
N LYS A 45 -9.33 21.12 8.89
CA LYS A 45 -8.15 20.27 8.58
C LYS A 45 -7.90 20.15 7.06
N LEU A 46 -8.95 20.31 6.25
CA LEU A 46 -8.88 20.39 4.79
C LEU A 46 -8.17 21.65 4.27
N GLN A 47 -8.39 22.82 4.88
CA GLN A 47 -7.69 24.06 4.51
C GLN A 47 -6.21 24.02 4.90
N GLU A 48 -5.90 23.47 6.08
CA GLU A 48 -4.52 23.21 6.48
C GLU A 48 -3.82 22.23 5.51
N LEU A 49 -4.52 21.18 5.08
CA LEU A 49 -4.03 20.23 4.09
C LEU A 49 -3.79 20.90 2.72
N LYS A 50 -4.70 21.77 2.26
CA LYS A 50 -4.56 22.51 1.00
C LYS A 50 -3.34 23.43 1.03
N ARG A 51 -3.15 24.19 2.11
CA ARG A 51 -1.98 25.06 2.30
C ARG A 51 -0.66 24.27 2.27
N ASN A 52 -0.63 23.09 2.89
CA ASN A 52 0.56 22.22 2.87
C ASN A 52 0.79 21.57 1.49
N LEU A 53 -0.26 21.36 0.70
CA LEU A 53 -0.18 20.80 -0.65
C LEU A 53 0.25 21.83 -1.69
N ASP A 54 -0.10 23.11 -1.53
CA ASP A 54 0.27 24.16 -2.48
C ASP A 54 1.80 24.30 -2.63
N GLY A 55 2.59 23.99 -1.59
CA GLY A 55 4.06 23.94 -1.68
C GLY A 55 4.65 22.64 -2.27
N LEU A 56 3.85 21.59 -2.44
CA LEU A 56 4.27 20.26 -2.91
C LEU A 56 3.82 19.97 -4.36
N VAL A 57 2.81 20.68 -4.86
CA VAL A 57 2.21 20.44 -6.18
C VAL A 57 2.97 21.12 -7.32
N ASP A 58 3.75 22.17 -7.02
CA ASP A 58 4.56 22.90 -8.03
C ASP A 58 5.93 22.26 -8.31
N ALA A 59 6.32 21.24 -7.55
CA ALA A 59 7.46 20.41 -7.92
C ALA A 59 6.98 19.39 -8.97
N GLU A 60 7.28 19.65 -10.24
CA GLU A 60 7.39 18.57 -11.23
C GLU A 60 8.51 17.64 -10.76
N VAL A 61 8.17 16.71 -9.87
CA VAL A 61 9.08 15.66 -9.43
C VAL A 61 9.27 14.73 -10.63
N GLU A 62 10.32 14.99 -11.40
CA GLU A 62 10.88 14.01 -12.32
C GLU A 62 11.17 12.75 -11.49
N CYS A 63 10.53 11.63 -11.86
CA CYS A 63 10.60 10.37 -11.12
C CYS A 63 12.00 9.70 -11.15
N GLU A 64 13.04 10.40 -11.56
CA GLU A 64 14.39 9.86 -11.75
C GLU A 64 15.26 9.92 -10.47
N ASP A 65 14.96 10.81 -9.51
CA ASP A 65 15.82 11.00 -8.32
C ASP A 65 15.57 10.04 -7.15
N VAL A 66 14.73 9.01 -7.31
CA VAL A 66 14.41 8.07 -6.21
C VAL A 66 15.46 6.96 -6.03
N PHE A 67 16.50 6.91 -6.88
CA PHE A 67 17.46 5.80 -6.91
C PHE A 67 18.83 6.10 -6.27
N ASP A 68 18.97 7.16 -5.48
CA ASP A 68 20.28 7.58 -4.96
C ASP A 68 20.74 6.89 -3.67
N HIS A 69 20.13 5.76 -3.32
CA HIS A 69 20.58 4.93 -2.21
C HIS A 69 20.94 3.56 -2.76
N VAL A 70 22.24 3.28 -2.77
CA VAL A 70 22.89 2.02 -3.12
C VAL A 70 22.12 0.84 -2.51
N TYR A 71 21.29 0.19 -3.32
CA TYR A 71 20.70 -1.10 -3.02
C TYR A 71 21.50 -2.19 -3.73
N PRO A 72 21.68 -3.37 -3.12
CA PRO A 72 22.58 -4.39 -3.64
C PRO A 72 22.09 -4.90 -4.98
N SER A 73 22.97 -4.89 -5.99
CA SER A 73 23.06 -5.62 -7.27
C SER A 73 21.90 -6.49 -7.84
N ALA A 74 20.63 -6.30 -7.49
CA ALA A 74 19.52 -7.02 -8.12
C ALA A 74 19.12 -6.38 -9.44
N HIS A 75 18.74 -7.21 -10.41
CA HIS A 75 18.18 -6.73 -11.67
C HIS A 75 16.84 -6.03 -11.42
N VAL A 76 16.58 -4.95 -12.16
CA VAL A 76 15.32 -4.20 -12.08
C VAL A 76 14.11 -5.12 -12.32
N GLU A 77 14.27 -6.10 -13.21
CA GLU A 77 13.25 -7.12 -13.48
C GLU A 77 12.88 -7.92 -12.23
N ASP A 78 13.87 -8.39 -11.47
CA ASP A 78 13.66 -9.14 -10.23
C ASP A 78 12.93 -8.29 -9.18
N CYS A 79 13.29 -7.01 -9.07
CA CYS A 79 12.62 -6.06 -8.17
C CYS A 79 11.13 -5.86 -8.55
N ILE A 80 10.82 -5.80 -9.85
CA ILE A 80 9.45 -5.69 -10.35
C ILE A 80 8.69 -6.99 -10.10
N VAL A 81 9.29 -8.14 -10.41
CA VAL A 81 8.70 -9.46 -10.19
C VAL A 81 8.42 -9.68 -8.70
N TYR A 82 9.34 -9.27 -7.81
CA TYR A 82 9.16 -9.35 -6.36
C TYR A 82 7.96 -8.51 -5.90
N TYR A 83 7.84 -7.27 -6.40
CA TYR A 83 6.70 -6.39 -6.11
C TYR A 83 5.36 -7.00 -6.57
N ILE A 84 5.32 -7.55 -7.79
CA ILE A 84 4.14 -8.22 -8.34
C ILE A 84 3.80 -9.47 -7.53
N THR A 85 4.80 -10.22 -7.10
CA THR A 85 4.64 -11.41 -6.26
C THR A 85 4.00 -11.06 -4.92
N GLY A 86 4.39 -9.94 -4.30
CA GLY A 86 3.71 -9.41 -3.10
C GLY A 86 2.23 -9.09 -3.33
N PHE A 87 1.88 -8.50 -4.47
CA PHE A 87 0.48 -8.27 -4.87
C PHE A 87 -0.29 -9.58 -5.05
N LEU A 88 0.30 -10.57 -5.71
CA LEU A 88 -0.27 -11.90 -5.88
C LEU A 88 -0.55 -12.57 -4.54
N CYS A 89 0.43 -12.55 -3.62
CA CYS A 89 0.29 -13.10 -2.29
C CYS A 89 -0.85 -12.43 -1.52
N ARG A 90 -0.99 -11.09 -1.62
CA ARG A 90 -2.14 -10.39 -1.01
C ARG A 90 -3.47 -10.91 -1.52
N LYS A 91 -3.58 -11.19 -2.83
CA LYS A 91 -4.81 -11.70 -3.42
C LYS A 91 -5.15 -13.09 -2.87
N LEU A 92 -4.15 -13.97 -2.78
CA LEU A 92 -4.31 -15.33 -2.23
C LEU A 92 -4.71 -15.31 -0.76
N LEU A 93 -4.05 -14.47 0.06
CA LEU A 93 -4.31 -14.36 1.50
C LEU A 93 -5.77 -14.00 1.84
N LYS A 94 -6.51 -13.36 0.93
CA LYS A 94 -7.94 -13.06 1.15
C LYS A 94 -8.81 -14.31 1.28
N HIS A 95 -8.43 -15.39 0.61
CA HIS A 95 -9.19 -16.64 0.55
C HIS A 95 -8.50 -17.78 1.29
N THR A 96 -7.24 -17.62 1.69
CA THR A 96 -6.50 -18.60 2.48
C THR A 96 -6.81 -18.47 3.96
N THR A 97 -7.42 -19.49 4.56
CA THR A 97 -7.67 -19.57 6.01
C THR A 97 -6.54 -20.28 6.77
N CYS A 98 -5.90 -21.26 6.14
CA CYS A 98 -4.84 -22.08 6.74
C CYS A 98 -3.60 -21.25 7.17
N ALA A 99 -3.20 -21.35 8.44
CA ALA A 99 -2.08 -20.61 9.00
C ALA A 99 -0.73 -20.97 8.34
N ALA A 100 -0.47 -22.26 8.11
CA ALA A 100 0.75 -22.73 7.44
C ALA A 100 0.84 -22.19 5.99
N CYS A 101 -0.30 -22.11 5.28
CA CYS A 101 -0.32 -21.49 3.95
C CYS A 101 -0.04 -19.98 4.00
N LYS A 102 -0.58 -19.26 4.99
CA LYS A 102 -0.30 -17.83 5.15
C LYS A 102 1.20 -17.58 5.38
N GLN A 103 1.82 -18.36 6.26
CA GLN A 103 3.26 -18.31 6.52
C GLN A 103 4.10 -18.73 5.32
N GLY A 104 3.61 -19.70 4.53
CA GLY A 104 4.26 -20.12 3.28
C GLY A 104 4.18 -19.08 2.17
N LEU A 105 3.18 -18.18 2.19
CA LEU A 105 3.00 -17.15 1.16
C LEU A 105 3.80 -15.88 1.45
N VAL A 106 3.82 -15.43 2.70
CA VAL A 106 4.36 -14.11 3.08
C VAL A 106 5.27 -14.22 4.29
N SER A 107 6.41 -13.52 4.20
CA SER A 107 7.35 -13.33 5.30
C SER A 107 6.78 -12.30 6.29
N PRO A 108 6.89 -12.52 7.61
CA PRO A 108 6.28 -11.63 8.62
C PRO A 108 7.00 -10.27 8.77
N THR A 109 8.08 -10.02 8.03
CA THR A 109 8.92 -8.84 8.17
C THR A 109 8.34 -7.62 7.44
N SER A 110 8.48 -6.44 8.05
CA SER A 110 8.06 -5.15 7.48
C SER A 110 8.98 -4.63 6.38
N LEU A 111 10.27 -4.98 6.45
CA LEU A 111 11.30 -4.70 5.47
C LEU A 111 12.10 -5.98 5.22
N SER A 112 12.55 -6.19 3.99
CA SER A 112 13.36 -7.35 3.63
C SER A 112 14.77 -6.93 3.26
N GLU A 113 15.79 -7.59 3.81
CA GLU A 113 17.19 -7.33 3.50
C GLU A 113 17.60 -7.83 2.10
N LYS A 114 16.75 -8.63 1.47
CA LYS A 114 17.02 -9.17 0.14
C LYS A 114 17.09 -8.06 -0.93
N PRO A 115 18.02 -8.17 -1.89
CA PRO A 115 18.23 -7.13 -2.90
C PRO A 115 17.00 -6.94 -3.80
N GLU A 116 16.29 -8.01 -4.18
CA GLU A 116 15.08 -7.93 -4.99
C GLU A 116 13.90 -7.22 -4.27
N ALA A 117 13.99 -7.05 -2.95
CA ALA A 117 12.99 -6.31 -2.19
C ALA A 117 13.17 -4.79 -2.25
N ALA A 118 14.25 -4.28 -2.88
CA ALA A 118 14.58 -2.85 -2.92
C ALA A 118 13.39 -1.97 -3.34
N PHE A 119 12.68 -2.35 -4.41
CA PHE A 119 11.53 -1.58 -4.88
C PHE A 119 10.34 -1.60 -3.91
N VAL A 120 10.11 -2.73 -3.24
CA VAL A 120 9.06 -2.83 -2.21
C VAL A 120 9.43 -2.01 -0.97
N ASN A 121 10.68 -2.11 -0.51
CA ASN A 121 11.19 -1.37 0.64
C ASN A 121 11.11 0.15 0.41
N CYS A 122 11.49 0.61 -0.77
CA CYS A 122 11.40 2.02 -1.15
C CYS A 122 9.95 2.52 -1.21
N LYS A 123 9.03 1.69 -1.74
CA LYS A 123 7.64 2.10 -1.99
C LYS A 123 6.68 1.87 -0.82
N THR A 124 7.07 1.07 0.17
CA THR A 124 6.14 0.62 1.21
C THR A 124 5.73 1.76 2.15
N ARG A 125 4.43 1.83 2.45
CA ARG A 125 3.86 2.65 3.53
C ARG A 125 3.35 1.75 4.68
N GLY A 126 4.05 0.64 4.91
CA GLY A 126 3.71 -0.37 5.92
C GLY A 126 2.65 -1.40 5.50
N LYS A 127 2.12 -1.32 4.27
CA LYS A 127 1.08 -2.25 3.79
C LYS A 127 1.58 -3.27 2.79
N LEU A 128 2.67 -3.01 2.05
CA LEU A 128 3.19 -3.95 1.04
C LEU A 128 3.69 -5.23 1.71
N LEU A 129 3.51 -6.35 1.00
CA LEU A 129 3.84 -7.67 1.53
C LEU A 129 5.13 -8.16 0.92
N HIS A 130 5.95 -8.80 1.74
CA HIS A 130 7.17 -9.48 1.34
C HIS A 130 6.90 -10.96 1.12
N PRO A 131 6.90 -11.48 -0.12
CA PRO A 131 6.72 -12.90 -0.38
C PRO A 131 7.83 -13.74 0.26
N THR A 132 7.55 -15.01 0.50
CA THR A 132 8.60 -15.98 0.87
C THR A 132 9.51 -16.25 -0.31
N THR A 133 10.75 -16.70 -0.03
CA THR A 133 11.73 -17.05 -1.08
C THR A 133 11.18 -18.07 -2.08
N ASN A 134 10.48 -19.09 -1.59
CA ASN A 134 9.97 -20.16 -2.44
C ASN A 134 8.92 -19.65 -3.44
N VAL A 135 8.02 -18.77 -2.99
CA VAL A 135 7.00 -18.19 -3.87
C VAL A 135 7.63 -17.22 -4.86
N PHE A 136 8.58 -16.40 -4.44
CA PHE A 136 9.33 -15.52 -5.34
C PHE A 136 10.05 -16.33 -6.43
N ASN A 137 10.81 -17.36 -6.06
CA ASN A 137 11.55 -18.20 -7.01
C ASN A 137 10.62 -18.90 -8.01
N LEU A 138 9.45 -19.39 -7.56
CA LEU A 138 8.44 -19.97 -8.43
C LEU A 138 7.94 -18.95 -9.47
N VAL A 139 7.67 -17.73 -9.03
CA VAL A 139 7.19 -16.67 -9.92
C VAL A 139 8.28 -16.22 -10.89
N CYS A 140 9.55 -16.11 -10.47
CA CYS A 140 10.67 -15.84 -11.38
C CYS A 140 10.78 -16.92 -12.47
N ALA A 141 10.78 -18.20 -12.09
CA ALA A 141 10.80 -19.30 -13.05
C ALA A 141 9.61 -19.22 -14.02
N THR A 142 8.43 -18.86 -13.51
CA THR A 142 7.22 -18.67 -14.32
C THR A 142 7.36 -17.49 -15.29
N GLU A 143 7.95 -16.37 -14.87
CA GLU A 143 8.18 -15.22 -15.74
C GLU A 143 9.16 -15.57 -16.86
N THR A 144 10.27 -16.26 -16.54
CA THR A 144 11.22 -16.72 -17.56
C THR A 144 10.55 -17.62 -18.59
N CYS A 145 9.73 -18.58 -18.16
CA CYS A 145 9.00 -19.45 -19.08
C CYS A 145 7.95 -18.65 -19.89
N PHE A 146 7.23 -17.73 -19.25
CA PHE A 146 6.24 -16.90 -19.92
C PHE A 146 6.87 -16.06 -21.04
N GLN A 147 8.02 -15.44 -20.79
CA GLN A 147 8.71 -14.63 -21.79
C GLN A 147 9.07 -15.43 -23.06
N LYS A 148 9.44 -16.71 -22.92
CA LYS A 148 9.71 -17.60 -24.06
C LYS A 148 8.45 -17.88 -24.89
N HIS A 149 7.30 -18.02 -24.24
CA HIS A 149 6.05 -18.43 -24.88
C HIS A 149 5.04 -17.31 -25.11
N ALA A 150 5.35 -16.06 -24.77
CA ALA A 150 4.41 -14.94 -24.77
C ALA A 150 3.75 -14.68 -26.14
N GLU A 151 4.43 -15.00 -27.25
CA GLU A 151 3.93 -14.84 -28.61
C GLU A 151 3.20 -16.08 -29.14
N SER A 152 3.23 -17.19 -28.39
CA SER A 152 2.50 -18.41 -28.76
C SER A 152 1.00 -18.24 -28.62
N LYS A 153 0.24 -18.89 -29.51
CA LYS A 153 -1.22 -19.04 -29.36
C LYS A 153 -1.60 -19.80 -28.08
N PHE A 154 -0.72 -20.68 -27.61
CA PHE A 154 -0.88 -21.51 -26.42
C PHE A 154 0.09 -21.07 -25.32
N ALA A 155 0.25 -19.75 -25.14
CA ALA A 155 1.19 -19.18 -24.18
C ALA A 155 0.92 -19.68 -22.74
N TYR A 156 -0.34 -19.88 -22.38
CA TYR A 156 -0.72 -20.32 -21.04
C TYR A 156 -0.24 -21.75 -20.77
N GLU A 157 -0.63 -22.69 -21.63
CA GLU A 157 -0.34 -24.12 -21.49
C GLU A 157 1.16 -24.38 -21.55
N ARG A 158 1.85 -23.81 -22.55
CA ARG A 158 3.30 -24.00 -22.69
C ARG A 158 4.11 -23.44 -21.52
N THR A 159 3.67 -22.32 -20.95
CA THR A 159 4.31 -21.77 -19.76
C THR A 159 4.10 -22.69 -18.56
N LEU A 160 2.88 -23.21 -18.37
CA LEU A 160 2.60 -24.15 -17.28
C LEU A 160 3.41 -25.43 -17.39
N ASP A 161 3.39 -26.07 -18.57
CA ASP A 161 4.07 -27.34 -18.80
C ASP A 161 5.57 -27.20 -18.53
N GLU A 162 6.21 -26.15 -19.07
CA GLU A 162 7.65 -25.92 -18.86
C GLU A 162 7.98 -25.63 -17.39
N VAL A 163 7.15 -24.89 -16.66
CA VAL A 163 7.38 -24.63 -15.23
C VAL A 163 7.22 -25.92 -14.42
N MET A 164 6.21 -26.74 -14.73
CA MET A 164 5.96 -28.00 -14.04
C MET A 164 7.09 -29.01 -14.25
N ASP A 165 7.69 -29.05 -15.44
CA ASP A 165 8.79 -29.95 -15.76
C ASP A 165 10.13 -29.51 -15.12
N ASN A 166 10.36 -28.20 -14.97
CA ASN A 166 11.67 -27.68 -14.60
C ASN A 166 11.79 -27.15 -13.16
N PHE A 167 10.67 -26.92 -12.46
CA PHE A 167 10.70 -26.27 -11.14
C PHE A 167 10.06 -27.11 -10.03
N HIS A 168 10.88 -27.48 -9.04
CA HIS A 168 10.37 -28.17 -7.85
C HIS A 168 9.99 -27.18 -6.75
N PHE A 169 8.68 -26.98 -6.55
CA PHE A 169 8.19 -26.08 -5.52
C PHE A 169 8.16 -26.75 -4.13
N SER A 170 8.83 -26.12 -3.16
CA SER A 170 8.75 -26.50 -1.73
C SER A 170 7.79 -25.56 -0.98
N PHE A 171 6.86 -26.13 -0.23
CA PHE A 171 5.84 -25.37 0.51
C PHE A 171 5.57 -26.01 1.87
N PRO A 172 5.41 -25.23 2.95
CA PRO A 172 5.32 -25.77 4.32
C PRO A 172 4.01 -26.51 4.61
N CYS A 173 2.94 -26.25 3.87
CA CYS A 173 1.66 -26.93 4.07
C CYS A 173 1.50 -28.10 3.09
N THR A 174 1.45 -29.33 3.58
CA THR A 174 1.27 -30.53 2.74
C THR A 174 -0.14 -30.66 2.17
N GLY A 175 -1.18 -30.31 2.94
CA GLY A 175 -2.58 -30.48 2.54
C GLY A 175 -3.06 -29.57 1.40
N HIS A 176 -2.54 -28.34 1.33
CA HIS A 176 -2.96 -27.35 0.32
C HIS A 176 -1.85 -26.96 -0.64
N LYS A 177 -0.70 -27.66 -0.62
CA LYS A 177 0.45 -27.35 -1.49
C LYS A 177 0.02 -27.24 -2.95
N ILE A 178 -0.67 -28.26 -3.43
CA ILE A 178 -1.11 -28.37 -4.84
C ILE A 178 -2.03 -27.22 -5.20
N ASP A 179 -3.06 -26.96 -4.38
CA ASP A 179 -4.04 -25.89 -4.62
C ASP A 179 -3.39 -24.51 -4.64
N ILE A 180 -2.48 -24.23 -3.71
CA ILE A 180 -1.78 -22.94 -3.64
C ILE A 180 -0.85 -22.77 -4.84
N THR A 181 -0.10 -23.80 -5.23
CA THR A 181 0.76 -23.76 -6.41
C THR A 181 -0.05 -23.51 -7.68
N ALA A 182 -1.16 -24.24 -7.86
CA ALA A 182 -2.05 -24.06 -9.00
C ALA A 182 -2.61 -22.63 -9.06
N GLN A 183 -3.02 -22.07 -7.92
CA GLN A 183 -3.51 -20.70 -7.84
C GLN A 183 -2.43 -19.66 -8.16
N ILE A 184 -1.20 -19.84 -7.65
CA ILE A 184 -0.06 -18.95 -7.94
C ILE A 184 0.18 -18.91 -9.46
N LEU A 185 0.35 -20.07 -10.07
CA LEU A 185 0.63 -20.19 -11.50
C LEU A 185 -0.51 -19.64 -12.35
N HIS A 186 -1.74 -20.06 -12.07
CA HIS A 186 -2.92 -19.62 -12.81
C HIS A 186 -3.06 -18.09 -12.76
N TYR A 187 -3.01 -17.50 -11.56
CA TYR A 187 -3.18 -16.06 -11.42
C TYR A 187 -2.04 -15.26 -12.02
N TYR A 188 -0.80 -15.70 -11.85
CA TYR A 188 0.36 -15.02 -12.40
C TYR A 188 0.32 -15.01 -13.92
N ILE A 189 0.21 -16.19 -14.56
CA ILE A 189 0.20 -16.32 -16.02
C ILE A 189 -0.98 -15.56 -16.62
N SER A 190 -2.18 -15.71 -16.05
CA SER A 190 -3.38 -15.00 -16.53
C SER A 190 -3.21 -13.47 -16.44
N MET A 191 -2.63 -12.97 -15.35
CA MET A 191 -2.35 -11.56 -15.19
C MET A 191 -1.30 -11.09 -16.21
N ARG A 192 -0.23 -11.86 -16.38
CA ARG A 192 0.88 -11.53 -17.27
C ARG A 192 0.46 -11.51 -18.73
N MET A 193 -0.36 -12.46 -19.17
CA MET A 193 -0.99 -12.45 -20.50
C MET A 193 -1.80 -11.18 -20.73
N ARG A 194 -2.64 -10.76 -19.78
CA ARG A 194 -3.42 -9.51 -19.90
C ARG A 194 -2.52 -8.28 -20.01
N GLN A 195 -1.46 -8.22 -19.21
CA GLN A 195 -0.48 -7.13 -19.27
C GLN A 195 0.21 -7.11 -20.64
N TYR A 196 0.65 -8.27 -21.12
CA TYR A 196 1.30 -8.43 -22.42
C TYR A 196 0.40 -8.00 -23.59
N CYS A 197 -0.84 -8.48 -23.63
CA CYS A 197 -1.81 -8.05 -24.64
C CYS A 197 -2.03 -6.53 -24.60
N LYS A 198 -2.20 -5.95 -23.40
CA LYS A 198 -2.38 -4.50 -23.23
C LYS A 198 -1.16 -3.71 -23.74
N GLN A 199 0.04 -4.21 -23.48
CA GLN A 199 1.28 -3.62 -23.97
C GLN A 199 1.34 -3.64 -25.51
N LYS A 200 1.16 -4.81 -26.14
CA LYS A 200 1.14 -4.94 -27.61
C LYS A 200 0.06 -4.07 -28.27
N MET A 201 -1.12 -3.93 -27.63
CA MET A 201 -2.17 -3.05 -28.13
C MET A 201 -1.77 -1.57 -28.08
N ARG A 202 -1.12 -1.13 -26.98
CA ARG A 202 -0.59 0.24 -26.86
C ARG A 202 0.49 0.54 -27.89
N GLU A 203 1.42 -0.40 -28.10
CA GLU A 203 2.47 -0.28 -29.12
C GLU A 203 1.87 -0.11 -30.53
N LYS A 204 0.86 -0.91 -30.88
CA LYS A 204 0.12 -0.77 -32.15
C LYS A 204 -0.56 0.60 -32.26
N ALA A 205 -1.27 1.05 -31.23
CA ALA A 205 -1.94 2.33 -31.23
C ALA A 205 -0.96 3.51 -31.39
N ASN A 206 0.18 3.45 -30.70
CA ASN A 206 1.25 4.44 -30.85
C ASN A 206 1.82 4.46 -32.26
N LYS A 207 2.09 3.29 -32.86
CA LYS A 207 2.57 3.18 -34.24
C LYS A 207 1.56 3.78 -35.23
N THR A 208 0.27 3.50 -35.08
CA THR A 208 -0.78 4.11 -35.91
C THR A 208 -0.84 5.63 -35.74
N ARG A 209 -0.69 6.14 -34.52
CA ARG A 209 -0.66 7.59 -34.25
C ARG A 209 0.51 8.27 -34.96
N GLU A 210 1.71 7.68 -34.88
CA GLU A 210 2.91 8.22 -35.53
C GLU A 210 2.79 8.21 -37.06
N LEU A 211 2.24 7.15 -37.66
CA LEU A 211 1.96 7.10 -39.10
C LEU A 211 0.98 8.20 -39.54
N ARG A 212 -0.09 8.46 -38.76
CA ARG A 212 -1.05 9.54 -39.02
C ARG A 212 -0.45 10.94 -38.89
N LYS A 213 0.55 11.13 -38.03
CA LYS A 213 1.27 12.41 -37.95
C LYS A 213 2.14 12.62 -39.19
N ARG A 214 2.89 11.59 -39.60
CA ARG A 214 3.75 11.64 -40.78
C ARG A 214 2.98 11.88 -42.08
N SER A 215 1.80 11.29 -42.23
CA SER A 215 0.95 11.48 -43.42
C SER A 215 0.36 12.89 -43.56
N LYS A 216 0.46 13.74 -42.52
CA LYS A 216 0.02 15.15 -42.56
C LYS A 216 1.16 16.14 -42.86
N LEU A 217 2.40 15.63 -42.94
CA LEU A 217 3.60 16.41 -43.26
C LEU A 217 3.98 16.32 -44.75
N VAL A 218 3.21 15.55 -45.52
CA VAL A 218 3.26 15.43 -46.99
C VAL A 218 1.99 16.09 -47.53
#